data_AF-A0A8T5IVA1-F1
#
_entry.id   AF-A0A8T5IVA1-F1
#
_cell.length_a   1.000
_cell.length_b   1.000
_cell.length_c   1.000
_cell.angle_alpha   90.00
_cell.angle_beta   90.00
_cell.angle_gamma   90.00
#
_symmetry.space_group_name_H-M   'P 1'
#
loop_
_entity.id
_entity.type
_entity.pdbx_description
1 polymer ?
#
loop_
_entity_poly.entity_id
_entity_poly.type
_entity_poly.pdbx_seq_one_letter_code
_entity_poly.pdbx_strand_id
1 'polypeptide(L)'
;MKLTKKEINQISEFYNLGDIKNIKTVSGGWVNHNFSFITSKGSFIIRVLGKKLNKWKKDQLNFEFKILKHLENNNFPYKIPLPLQNIKGEIVLKLNNKAIWAYKKINGKIIENTTNAQLKEMAIALATYHKHIKNFKLTNKVERDTIKGLKTIN
;
A
#
# COMPACT_ATOMS: atom_id res chain seq x y z
N MET A 1 1.21 -6.39 -17.42
CA MET A 1 2.64 -6.24 -17.05
C MET A 1 3.14 -7.53 -16.39
N LYS A 2 4.37 -7.96 -16.64
CA LYS A 2 5.06 -9.04 -15.91
C LYS A 2 6.40 -8.50 -15.38
N LEU A 3 6.86 -9.02 -14.23
CA LEU A 3 8.20 -8.73 -13.70
C LEU A 3 9.22 -9.67 -14.32
N THR A 4 10.42 -9.18 -14.63
CA THR A 4 11.52 -10.05 -15.08
C THR A 4 12.17 -10.78 -13.91
N LYS A 5 12.90 -11.87 -14.16
CA LYS A 5 13.65 -12.59 -13.12
C LYS A 5 14.65 -11.66 -12.39
N LYS A 6 15.32 -10.79 -13.13
CA LYS A 6 16.23 -9.78 -12.56
C LYS A 6 15.48 -8.82 -11.62
N GLU A 7 14.31 -8.34 -12.03
CA GLU A 7 13.49 -7.45 -11.20
C GLU A 7 13.00 -8.14 -9.93
N ILE A 8 12.58 -9.40 -10.03
CA ILE A 8 12.16 -10.23 -8.90
C ILE A 8 13.28 -10.36 -7.86
N ASN A 9 14.50 -10.69 -8.31
CA ASN A 9 15.64 -10.85 -7.41
C ASN A 9 15.98 -9.53 -6.72
N GLN A 10 16.03 -8.42 -7.47
CA GLN A 10 16.31 -7.10 -6.92
C GLN A 10 15.25 -6.64 -5.90
N ILE A 11 13.97 -6.96 -6.14
CA ILE A 11 12.89 -6.70 -5.18
C ILE A 11 13.10 -7.54 -3.91
N SER A 12 13.42 -8.82 -4.05
CA SER A 12 13.64 -9.72 -2.91
C SER A 12 14.82 -9.27 -2.05
N GLU A 13 15.94 -8.92 -2.68
CA GLU A 13 17.14 -8.40 -2.02
C GLU A 13 16.85 -7.07 -1.31
N PHE A 14 16.21 -6.13 -1.99
CA PHE A 14 15.94 -4.80 -1.44
C PHE A 14 15.10 -4.87 -0.16
N TYR A 15 14.05 -5.69 -0.13
CA TYR A 15 13.19 -5.84 1.05
C TYR A 15 13.56 -7.02 1.95
N ASN A 16 14.67 -7.71 1.66
CA ASN A 16 15.12 -8.90 2.39
C ASN A 16 14.04 -9.99 2.55
N LEU A 17 13.32 -10.31 1.46
CA LEU A 17 12.16 -11.21 1.49
C LEU A 17 12.55 -12.71 1.59
N GLY A 18 13.82 -13.05 1.42
CA GLY A 18 14.30 -14.44 1.37
C GLY A 18 14.04 -15.10 0.02
N ASP A 19 14.02 -16.43 0.01
CA ASP A 19 13.91 -17.22 -1.23
C ASP A 19 12.49 -17.14 -1.78
N ILE A 20 12.36 -16.78 -3.05
CA ILE A 20 11.08 -16.70 -3.73
C ILE A 20 10.60 -18.12 -4.07
N LYS A 21 9.47 -18.54 -3.49
CA LYS A 21 8.86 -19.85 -3.74
C LYS A 21 7.78 -19.78 -4.83
N ASN A 22 7.02 -18.70 -4.88
CA ASN A 22 5.95 -18.52 -5.86
C ASN A 22 5.61 -17.03 -6.04
N ILE A 23 5.16 -16.65 -7.24
CA ILE A 23 4.69 -15.32 -7.58
C ILE A 23 3.36 -15.43 -8.31
N LYS A 24 2.36 -14.68 -7.85
CA LYS A 24 1.06 -14.57 -8.52
C LYS A 24 0.74 -13.11 -8.82
N THR A 25 0.27 -12.82 -10.02
CA THR A 25 -0.36 -11.52 -10.31
C THR A 25 -1.67 -11.40 -9.54
N VAL A 26 -1.91 -10.25 -8.92
CA VAL A 26 -3.19 -9.93 -8.28
C VAL A 26 -4.01 -9.10 -9.26
N SER A 27 -5.13 -9.66 -9.72
CA SER A 27 -6.09 -9.03 -10.64
C SER A 27 -6.99 -8.02 -9.90
N GLY A 28 -7.66 -7.15 -10.65
CA GLY A 28 -8.66 -6.18 -10.13
C GLY A 28 -8.17 -4.74 -9.92
N GLY A 29 -6.87 -4.47 -10.09
CA GLY A 29 -6.32 -3.11 -10.03
C GLY A 29 -6.26 -2.42 -11.40
N TRP A 30 -6.87 -1.24 -11.54
CA TRP A 30 -6.85 -0.45 -12.78
C TRP A 30 -5.56 0.38 -12.94
N VAL A 31 -4.99 0.86 -11.84
CA VAL A 31 -3.92 1.87 -11.84
C VAL A 31 -2.54 1.29 -11.53
N ASN A 32 -2.46 0.29 -10.65
CA ASN A 32 -1.20 -0.29 -10.19
C ASN A 32 -1.15 -1.78 -10.50
N HIS A 33 0.05 -2.30 -10.73
CA HIS A 33 0.26 -3.73 -10.90
C HIS A 33 0.71 -4.34 -9.57
N ASN A 34 -0.09 -5.25 -9.03
CA ASN A 34 0.17 -5.89 -7.75
C ASN A 34 0.56 -7.35 -7.97
N PHE A 35 1.57 -7.82 -7.22
CA PHE A 35 2.04 -9.20 -7.25
C PHE A 35 2.08 -9.75 -5.83
N SER A 36 1.56 -10.95 -5.62
CA SER A 36 1.69 -11.71 -4.37
C SER A 36 2.96 -12.57 -4.46
N PHE A 37 3.95 -12.26 -3.64
CA PHE A 37 5.17 -13.05 -3.49
C PHE A 37 5.01 -13.98 -2.29
N ILE A 38 5.19 -15.28 -2.49
CA ILE A 38 5.32 -16.27 -1.40
C ILE A 38 6.80 -16.63 -1.32
N THR A 39 7.36 -16.51 -0.12
CA THR A 39 8.81 -16.59 0.11
C THR A 39 9.14 -17.47 1.31
N SER A 40 10.42 -17.69 1.60
CA SER A 40 10.85 -18.34 2.84
C SER A 40 10.55 -17.51 4.10
N LYS A 41 10.38 -16.18 4.00
CA LYS A 41 10.05 -15.30 5.14
C LYS A 41 8.59 -14.89 5.24
N GLY A 42 7.73 -15.45 4.38
CA GLY A 42 6.29 -15.23 4.41
C GLY A 42 5.71 -14.75 3.10
N SER A 43 4.50 -14.20 3.17
CA SER A 43 3.76 -13.69 2.00
C SER A 43 3.74 -12.17 1.98
N PHE A 44 4.02 -11.60 0.81
CA PHE A 44 4.13 -10.17 0.60
C PHE A 44 3.32 -9.73 -0.62
N ILE A 45 2.86 -8.50 -0.61
CA ILE A 45 2.32 -7.82 -1.79
C ILE A 45 3.36 -6.82 -2.28
N ILE A 46 3.71 -6.93 -3.56
CA ILE A 46 4.58 -6.02 -4.28
C ILE A 46 3.70 -5.13 -5.16
N ARG A 47 3.68 -3.83 -4.88
CA ARG A 47 2.91 -2.83 -5.65
C ARG A 47 3.85 -2.05 -6.55
N VAL A 48 3.68 -2.23 -7.85
CA VAL A 48 4.37 -1.45 -8.89
C VAL A 48 3.45 -0.34 -9.36
N LEU A 49 3.90 0.91 -9.21
CA LEU A 49 3.11 2.07 -9.62
C LEU A 49 3.00 2.13 -11.15
N GLY A 50 1.77 2.21 -11.68
CA GLY A 50 1.53 2.14 -13.13
C GLY A 50 1.91 3.40 -13.92
N LYS A 51 2.31 4.48 -13.24
CA LYS A 51 2.79 5.72 -13.88
C LYS A 51 4.13 6.14 -13.28
N LYS A 52 4.99 6.77 -14.09
CA LYS A 52 6.25 7.35 -13.64
C LYS A 52 6.04 8.27 -12.41
N LEU A 53 6.98 8.20 -11.48
CA LEU A 53 6.98 8.96 -10.24
C LEU A 53 7.43 10.40 -10.50
N ASN A 54 6.48 11.26 -10.87
CA ASN A 54 6.70 12.71 -10.89
C ASN A 54 6.61 13.26 -9.45
N LYS A 55 6.95 14.54 -9.27
CA LYS A 55 6.94 15.21 -7.95
C LYS A 55 5.59 15.03 -7.23
N TRP A 56 4.49 15.34 -7.91
CA TRP A 56 3.15 15.23 -7.34
C TRP A 56 2.80 13.81 -6.86
N LYS A 57 3.11 12.76 -7.65
CA LYS A 57 2.88 11.38 -7.23
C LYS A 57 3.77 10.96 -6.06
N LYS A 58 5.02 11.44 -6.03
CA LYS A 58 5.92 11.21 -4.89
C LYS A 58 5.32 11.79 -3.62
N ASP A 59 4.79 13.00 -3.69
CA ASP A 59 4.18 13.69 -2.54
C ASP A 59 2.90 12.96 -2.08
N GLN A 60 2.06 12.48 -3.01
CA GLN A 60 0.90 11.64 -2.67
C GLN A 60 1.29 10.32 -2.00
N LEU A 61 2.31 9.64 -2.54
CA LEU A 61 2.78 8.37 -1.98
C LEU A 61 3.37 8.57 -0.58
N ASN A 62 4.15 9.64 -0.39
CA ASN A 62 4.66 10.02 0.92
C ASN A 62 3.52 10.32 1.90
N PHE A 63 2.46 10.98 1.45
CA PHE A 63 1.27 11.22 2.25
C PHE A 63 0.57 9.91 2.64
N GLU A 64 0.39 8.96 1.71
CA GLU A 64 -0.13 7.61 1.97
C GLU A 64 0.68 6.92 3.08
N PHE A 65 2.01 6.95 3.00
CA PHE A 65 2.88 6.35 4.02
C PHE A 65 2.79 7.04 5.38
N LYS A 66 2.66 8.37 5.41
CA LYS A 66 2.45 9.10 6.68
C LYS A 66 1.13 8.72 7.35
N ILE A 67 0.05 8.55 6.58
CA ILE A 67 -1.24 8.10 7.10
C ILE A 67 -1.10 6.68 7.68
N LEU A 68 -0.50 5.74 6.94
CA LEU A 68 -0.29 4.37 7.41
C LEU A 68 0.54 4.34 8.70
N LYS A 69 1.61 5.14 8.78
CA LYS A 69 2.44 5.23 9.98
C LYS A 69 1.69 5.88 11.16
N HIS A 70 0.87 6.89 10.90
CA HIS A 70 0.02 7.48 11.93
C HIS A 70 -0.98 6.48 12.50
N LEU A 71 -1.65 5.71 11.65
CA LEU A 71 -2.58 4.66 12.09
C LEU A 71 -1.87 3.61 12.95
N GLU A 72 -0.69 3.15 12.53
CA GLU A 72 0.13 2.21 13.31
C GLU A 72 0.48 2.78 14.69
N ASN A 73 1.00 4.01 14.73
CA ASN A 73 1.44 4.65 15.97
C ASN A 73 0.28 4.99 16.92
N ASN A 74 -0.96 5.06 16.42
CA ASN A 74 -2.17 5.34 17.22
C ASN A 74 -3.00 4.06 17.45
N ASN A 75 -2.37 2.89 17.36
CA ASN A 75 -2.98 1.59 17.67
C ASN A 75 -4.30 1.33 16.91
N PHE A 76 -4.36 1.69 15.63
CA PHE A 76 -5.53 1.45 14.80
C PHE A 76 -5.90 -0.05 14.81
N PRO A 77 -7.16 -0.42 15.10
CA PRO A 77 -7.51 -1.80 15.46
C PRO A 77 -7.55 -2.79 14.28
N TYR A 78 -7.43 -2.31 13.04
CA TYR A 78 -7.46 -3.15 11.85
C TYR A 78 -6.07 -3.29 11.23
N LYS A 79 -5.85 -4.43 10.56
CA LYS A 79 -4.62 -4.66 9.77
C LYS A 79 -4.56 -3.65 8.62
N ILE A 80 -3.38 -3.05 8.44
CA ILE A 80 -3.09 -2.05 7.41
C ILE A 80 -1.84 -2.46 6.62
N PRO A 81 -1.73 -2.05 5.33
CA PRO A 81 -0.63 -2.43 4.45
C PRO A 81 0.64 -1.63 4.79
N LEU A 82 1.26 -1.91 5.93
CA LEU A 82 2.44 -1.18 6.38
C LEU A 82 3.62 -1.38 5.42
N PRO A 83 4.21 -0.29 4.90
CA PRO A 83 5.30 -0.40 3.94
C PRO A 83 6.53 -1.04 4.57
N LEU A 84 7.12 -2.01 3.87
CA LEU A 84 8.43 -2.53 4.20
C LEU A 84 9.50 -1.48 3.93
N GLN A 85 10.55 -1.51 4.75
CA GLN A 85 11.75 -0.71 4.58
C GLN A 85 12.93 -1.63 4.36
N ASN A 86 13.89 -1.20 3.55
CA ASN A 86 15.19 -1.86 3.50
C ASN A 86 16.04 -1.51 4.74
N ILE A 87 17.25 -2.05 4.82
CA ILE A 87 18.20 -1.80 5.92
C ILE A 87 18.62 -0.32 6.07
N LYS A 88 18.39 0.51 5.05
CA LYS A 88 18.67 1.94 5.05
C LYS A 88 17.42 2.78 5.39
N GLY A 89 16.29 2.14 5.71
CA GLY A 89 15.02 2.82 5.96
C GLY A 89 14.27 3.26 4.69
N GLU A 90 14.72 2.87 3.50
CA GLU A 90 14.08 3.24 2.24
C GLU A 90 12.84 2.37 1.98
N ILE A 91 11.69 3.02 1.72
CA ILE A 91 10.41 2.35 1.47
C ILE A 91 10.20 2.01 -0.02
N VAL A 92 10.75 2.83 -0.92
CA VAL A 92 10.45 2.75 -2.36
C VAL A 92 11.71 2.36 -3.13
N LEU A 93 11.66 1.18 -3.73
CA LEU A 93 12.63 0.74 -4.73
C LEU A 93 12.31 1.41 -6.07
N LYS A 94 13.31 2.06 -6.66
CA LYS A 94 13.27 2.56 -8.05
C LYS A 94 14.02 1.58 -8.95
N LEU A 95 13.32 1.02 -9.93
CA LEU A 95 13.89 0.01 -10.82
C LEU A 95 13.37 0.18 -12.25
N ASN A 96 14.26 0.43 -13.22
CA ASN A 96 13.89 0.58 -14.64
C ASN A 96 12.70 1.54 -14.87
N ASN A 97 12.74 2.74 -14.29
CA ASN A 97 11.66 3.74 -14.29
C ASN A 97 10.35 3.33 -13.56
N LYS A 98 10.33 2.19 -12.88
CA LYS A 98 9.23 1.74 -12.02
C LYS A 98 9.52 2.18 -10.58
N ALA A 99 8.47 2.61 -9.90
CA ALA A 99 8.50 2.79 -8.45
C ALA A 99 7.75 1.62 -7.81
N ILE A 100 8.40 0.94 -6.88
CA ILE A 100 7.94 -0.31 -6.30
C ILE A 100 7.99 -0.16 -4.78
N TRP A 101 6.92 -0.54 -4.10
CA TRP A 101 6.91 -0.72 -2.66
C TRP A 101 6.24 -2.04 -2.29
N ALA A 102 6.54 -2.53 -1.10
CA ALA A 102 6.08 -3.84 -0.64
C ALA A 102 5.47 -3.75 0.77
N TYR A 103 4.57 -4.67 1.09
CA TYR A 103 4.02 -4.83 2.43
C TYR A 103 3.67 -6.29 2.70
N LYS A 104 3.57 -6.68 3.97
CA LYS A 104 3.16 -8.05 4.35
C LYS A 104 1.72 -8.30 3.87
N LYS A 105 1.48 -9.44 3.23
CA LYS A 105 0.14 -9.80 2.75
C LYS A 105 -0.83 -9.91 3.92
N ILE A 106 -1.92 -9.16 3.84
CA ILE A 106 -3.04 -9.27 4.77
C ILE A 106 -3.92 -10.42 4.30
N ASN A 107 -4.09 -11.43 5.15
CA ASN A 107 -4.98 -12.56 4.84
C ASN A 107 -6.44 -12.12 4.94
N GLY A 108 -7.24 -12.55 3.97
CA GLY A 108 -8.66 -12.24 3.87
C GLY A 108 -9.24 -12.85 2.60
N LYS A 109 -10.54 -12.66 2.41
CA LYS A 109 -11.27 -13.04 1.19
C LYS A 109 -11.97 -11.82 0.64
N ILE A 110 -12.08 -11.75 -0.69
CA ILE A 110 -12.93 -10.75 -1.34
C ILE A 110 -14.38 -11.19 -1.12
N ILE A 111 -15.21 -10.25 -0.67
CA ILE A 111 -16.65 -10.46 -0.47
C ILE A 111 -17.34 -9.71 -1.62
N GLU A 112 -17.89 -10.44 -2.58
CA GLU A 112 -18.56 -9.85 -3.74
C GLU A 112 -20.00 -9.42 -3.41
N ASN A 113 -20.71 -10.24 -2.62
CA ASN A 113 -22.06 -9.95 -2.16
C ASN A 113 -22.06 -9.68 -0.67
N THR A 114 -22.33 -8.43 -0.30
CA THR A 114 -22.30 -7.95 1.08
C THR A 114 -23.65 -8.19 1.76
N THR A 115 -23.66 -8.80 2.95
CA THR A 115 -24.85 -8.86 3.81
C THR A 115 -25.01 -7.59 4.64
N ASN A 116 -26.21 -7.31 5.18
CA ASN A 116 -26.44 -6.17 6.08
C ASN A 116 -25.49 -6.18 7.30
N ALA A 117 -25.17 -7.35 7.83
CA ALA A 117 -24.21 -7.48 8.93
C ALA A 117 -22.79 -7.07 8.51
N GLN A 118 -22.34 -7.52 7.33
CA GLN A 118 -21.03 -7.13 6.79
C GLN A 118 -20.97 -5.64 6.44
N LEU A 119 -22.07 -5.08 5.93
CA LEU A 119 -22.19 -3.64 5.66
C LEU A 119 -22.03 -2.82 6.95
N LYS A 120 -22.66 -3.27 8.04
CA LYS A 120 -22.51 -2.65 9.36
C LYS A 120 -21.05 -2.67 9.83
N GLU A 121 -20.36 -3.81 9.71
CA GLU A 121 -18.94 -3.92 10.08
C GLU A 121 -18.05 -3.01 9.23
N MET A 122 -18.31 -2.90 7.92
CA MET A 122 -17.59 -1.96 7.06
C MET A 122 -17.83 -0.50 7.47
N ALA A 123 -19.06 -0.14 7.83
CA ALA A 123 -19.39 1.20 8.33
C ALA A 123 -18.66 1.51 9.66
N ILE A 124 -18.61 0.54 10.58
CA ILE A 124 -17.87 0.65 11.84
C ILE A 124 -16.37 0.83 11.56
N ALA A 125 -15.79 0.05 10.65
CA ALA A 125 -14.38 0.15 10.29
C ALA A 125 -14.04 1.52 9.68
N LEU A 126 -14.89 2.03 8.78
CA LEU A 126 -14.71 3.35 8.16
C LEU A 126 -14.88 4.49 9.16
N ALA A 127 -15.88 4.44 10.04
CA ALA A 127 -16.05 5.42 11.10
C ALA A 127 -14.88 5.41 12.08
N THR A 128 -14.35 4.22 12.40
CA THR A 128 -13.17 4.06 13.24
C THR A 128 -11.94 4.66 12.58
N TYR A 129 -11.75 4.42 11.28
CA TYR A 129 -10.68 5.05 10.49
C TYR A 129 -10.77 6.57 10.56
N HIS A 130 -11.92 7.18 10.28
CA HIS A 130 -12.12 8.63 10.36
C HIS A 130 -11.79 9.19 11.75
N LYS A 131 -12.18 8.50 12.83
CA LYS A 131 -11.84 8.90 14.20
C LYS A 131 -10.33 8.86 14.47
N HIS A 132 -9.59 7.92 13.90
CA HIS A 132 -8.13 7.81 14.10
C HIS A 132 -7.34 8.84 13.29
N ILE A 133 -7.83 9.21 12.10
CA ILE A 133 -7.17 10.22 11.27
C ILE A 133 -7.60 11.66 11.57
N LYS A 134 -8.61 11.89 12.41
CA LYS A 134 -9.17 13.23 12.70
C LYS A 134 -8.12 14.26 13.16
N ASN A 135 -7.10 13.79 13.89
CA ASN A 135 -6.04 14.62 14.45
C ASN A 135 -4.74 14.56 13.61
N PHE A 136 -4.77 13.91 12.45
CA PHE A 136 -3.61 13.85 11.56
C PHE A 136 -3.31 15.26 11.02
N LYS A 137 -2.13 15.79 11.36
CA LYS A 137 -1.72 17.13 10.94
C LYS A 137 -1.21 17.12 9.50
N LEU A 138 -1.84 17.93 8.66
CA LEU A 138 -1.37 18.18 7.30
C LEU A 138 -0.21 19.18 7.34
N THR A 139 0.95 18.73 6.91
CA THR A 139 2.22 19.44 6.98
C THR A 139 2.53 20.26 5.74
N ASN A 140 1.86 20.04 4.60
CA ASN A 140 2.12 20.80 3.38
C ASN A 140 0.88 21.02 2.48
N LYS A 141 1.02 21.90 1.47
CA LYS A 141 -0.05 22.26 0.53
C LYS A 141 -0.53 21.07 -0.31
N VAL A 142 0.37 20.17 -0.72
CA VAL A 142 0.00 18.99 -1.53
C VAL A 142 -0.89 18.02 -0.74
N GLU A 143 -0.62 17.84 0.55
CA GLU A 143 -1.46 17.04 1.46
C GLU A 143 -2.87 17.65 1.58
N ARG A 144 -2.95 18.99 1.65
CA ARG A 144 -4.24 19.71 1.66
C ARG A 144 -4.99 19.58 0.33
N ASP A 145 -4.30 19.72 -0.80
CA ASP A 145 -4.89 19.65 -2.14
C ASP A 145 -5.33 18.21 -2.50
N THR A 146 -4.60 17.20 -2.02
CA THR A 146 -4.97 15.78 -2.16
C THR A 146 -6.30 15.49 -1.47
N ILE A 147 -6.56 16.10 -0.31
CA ILE A 147 -7.85 15.98 0.39
C ILE A 147 -8.93 16.86 -0.26
N LYS A 148 -8.59 18.05 -0.78
CA LYS A 148 -9.57 18.91 -1.48
C LYS A 148 -10.09 18.28 -2.78
N GLY A 149 -9.27 17.53 -3.52
CA GLY A 149 -9.71 16.76 -4.69
C GLY A 149 -10.74 15.66 -4.37
N LEU A 150 -10.85 15.25 -3.10
CA LEU A 150 -11.93 14.35 -2.63
C LEU A 150 -13.23 15.11 -2.30
N LYS A 151 -13.17 16.43 -2.05
CA LYS A 151 -14.34 17.27 -1.76
C LYS A 151 -15.13 17.71 -3.00
N THR A 152 -14.59 17.49 -4.21
CA THR A 152 -15.25 17.83 -5.49
C THR A 152 -16.06 16.66 -6.06
N ILE A 153 -16.30 15.60 -5.28
CA ILE A 153 -17.23 14.53 -5.60
C ILE A 153 -18.49 14.75 -4.74
N ASN A 154 -19.23 15.80 -5.05
CA ASN A 154 -20.60 16.03 -4.59
C ASN A 154 -21.45 16.37 -5.82
#